data_AF-A0A0S8KVM0-F1
#
_entry.id   AF-A0A0S8KVM0-F1
#
_cell.length_a   1.000
_cell.length_b   1.000
_cell.length_c   1.000
_cell.angle_alpha   90.00
_cell.angle_beta   90.00
_cell.angle_gamma   90.00
#
_symmetry.space_group_name_H-M   'P 1'
#
loop_
_entity.id
_entity.type
_entity.pdbx_description
1 polymer ?
#
loop_
_entity_poly.entity_id
_entity_poly.type
_entity_poly.pdbx_seq_one_letter_code
_entity_poly.pdbx_strand_id
1 'polypeptide(L)'
;MNIFSGYCQVTSADTIIASVEHIAKDIIYQKQDTNYIKSYIDKFSVKLLVLNKFNAFQLTDKNLNNSIRFRPDLGVNLGIGIAYKWLALNLSANFGLGEKQIDNTRYRDFQVKAFSSNKYLRAKYQYYSRYKIDNIHGFDLDITEENKKRKDIRTIQLGIQYLHVFNYRKFSLRAPFVQNELQRRSAGSLFAGLGFHLYNLDADSSLITKEMEPYFNSTLYYSQLYVATLSANLGYICTRL
;
A
#
# COMPACT_ATOMS: atom_id res chain seq x y z
N MET A 1 -11.30 -37.24 -51.63
CA MET A 1 -10.60 -37.21 -50.32
C MET A 1 -10.63 -35.76 -49.85
N ASN A 2 -11.61 -35.41 -49.02
CA ASN A 2 -11.82 -34.04 -48.53
C ASN A 2 -11.03 -33.85 -47.24
N ILE A 3 -10.20 -32.82 -47.18
CA ILE A 3 -9.56 -32.39 -45.92
C ILE A 3 -10.10 -30.99 -45.61
N PHE A 4 -11.04 -30.93 -44.66
CA PHE A 4 -11.48 -29.70 -44.03
C PHE A 4 -10.35 -29.16 -43.13
N SER A 5 -9.86 -27.96 -43.42
CA SER A 5 -9.02 -27.18 -42.51
C SER A 5 -9.92 -26.32 -41.63
N GLY A 6 -10.18 -26.79 -40.41
CA GLY A 6 -10.96 -26.06 -39.41
C GLY A 6 -10.17 -24.89 -38.82
N TYR A 7 -10.72 -23.68 -38.95
CA TYR A 7 -10.31 -22.52 -38.18
C TYR A 7 -10.67 -22.77 -36.70
N CYS A 8 -9.67 -22.95 -35.84
CA CYS A 8 -9.86 -22.93 -34.39
C CYS A 8 -9.80 -21.46 -33.95
N GLN A 9 -10.94 -20.78 -33.89
CA GLN A 9 -11.06 -19.50 -33.19
C GLN A 9 -11.22 -19.77 -31.68
N VAL A 10 -10.38 -19.14 -30.88
CA VAL A 10 -10.41 -19.22 -29.41
C VAL A 10 -11.56 -18.35 -28.90
N THR A 11 -12.79 -18.86 -28.94
CA THR A 11 -14.01 -18.15 -28.55
C THR A 11 -14.07 -17.80 -27.05
N SER A 12 -13.30 -18.49 -26.21
CA SER A 12 -13.31 -18.32 -24.75
C SER A 12 -12.55 -17.08 -24.27
N ALA A 13 -11.44 -16.73 -24.94
CA ALA A 13 -10.66 -15.53 -24.61
C ALA A 13 -11.46 -14.26 -24.91
N ASP A 14 -12.17 -14.23 -26.05
CA ASP A 14 -13.06 -13.13 -26.42
C ASP A 14 -14.22 -12.98 -25.44
N THR A 15 -14.72 -14.09 -24.87
CA THR A 15 -15.81 -14.06 -23.88
C THR A 15 -15.36 -13.47 -22.55
N ILE A 16 -14.15 -13.80 -22.08
CA ILE A 16 -13.58 -13.21 -20.84
C ILE A 16 -13.27 -11.73 -21.06
N ILE A 17 -12.69 -11.37 -22.20
CA ILE A 17 -12.41 -9.97 -22.56
C ILE A 17 -13.71 -9.18 -22.64
N ALA A 18 -14.73 -9.69 -23.33
CA ALA A 18 -16.04 -9.05 -23.43
C ALA A 18 -16.75 -8.93 -22.06
N SER A 19 -16.62 -9.93 -21.19
CA SER A 19 -17.18 -9.88 -19.83
C SER A 19 -16.46 -8.83 -18.97
N VAL A 20 -15.14 -8.76 -19.06
CA VAL A 20 -14.33 -7.72 -18.41
C VAL A 20 -14.68 -6.34 -18.96
N GLU A 21 -14.92 -6.21 -20.26
CA GLU A 21 -15.35 -4.95 -20.89
C GLU A 21 -16.76 -4.53 -20.48
N HIS A 22 -17.71 -5.46 -20.37
CA HIS A 22 -19.08 -5.16 -19.95
C HIS A 22 -19.13 -4.75 -18.46
N ILE A 23 -18.45 -5.50 -17.60
CA ILE A 23 -18.29 -5.17 -16.18
C ILE A 23 -17.57 -3.82 -16.05
N ALA A 24 -16.53 -3.58 -16.86
CA ALA A 24 -15.88 -2.30 -16.91
C ALA A 24 -16.88 -1.20 -17.31
N LYS A 25 -17.67 -1.36 -18.37
CA LYS A 25 -18.61 -0.34 -18.82
C LYS A 25 -19.60 0.08 -17.73
N ASP A 26 -20.21 -0.89 -17.04
CA ASP A 26 -21.24 -0.62 -16.01
C ASP A 26 -20.65 -0.12 -14.68
N ILE A 27 -19.47 -0.61 -14.30
CA ILE A 27 -18.84 -0.24 -13.03
C ILE A 27 -18.06 1.06 -13.16
N ILE A 28 -17.51 1.39 -14.33
CA ILE A 28 -16.41 2.35 -14.49
C ILE A 28 -16.83 3.64 -15.17
N TYR A 29 -17.85 3.59 -16.05
CA TYR A 29 -18.33 4.75 -16.80
C TYR A 29 -19.68 5.23 -16.28
N GLN A 30 -19.63 6.04 -15.22
CA GLN A 30 -20.78 6.86 -14.84
C GLN A 30 -20.63 8.28 -15.40
N LYS A 31 -21.72 8.84 -15.92
CA LYS A 31 -21.75 10.17 -16.55
C LYS A 31 -21.27 11.25 -15.58
N GLN A 32 -20.16 11.89 -15.93
CA GLN A 32 -19.58 13.02 -15.23
C GLN A 32 -19.92 14.34 -15.96
N ASP A 33 -19.94 15.46 -15.24
CA ASP A 33 -20.18 16.78 -15.80
C ASP A 33 -18.89 17.33 -16.44
N THR A 34 -18.89 17.48 -17.77
CA THR A 34 -17.74 17.94 -18.56
C THR A 34 -17.35 19.40 -18.31
N ASN A 35 -18.24 20.19 -17.70
CA ASN A 35 -17.91 21.54 -17.22
C ASN A 35 -17.00 21.50 -15.99
N TYR A 36 -17.08 20.44 -15.18
CA TYR A 36 -16.29 20.25 -13.97
C TYR A 36 -15.07 19.34 -14.20
N ILE A 37 -15.20 18.31 -15.04
CA ILE A 37 -14.20 17.25 -15.19
C ILE A 37 -13.83 17.07 -16.65
N LYS A 38 -12.52 17.12 -16.96
CA LYS A 38 -11.99 16.74 -18.28
C LYS A 38 -11.34 15.37 -18.20
N SER A 39 -11.81 14.44 -19.03
CA SER A 39 -11.29 13.08 -19.08
C SER A 39 -10.13 12.96 -20.08
N TYR A 40 -9.12 12.21 -19.67
CA TYR A 40 -8.00 11.70 -20.47
C TYR A 40 -7.88 10.18 -20.29
N ILE A 41 -9.01 9.50 -20.07
CA ILE A 41 -9.04 8.07 -19.68
C ILE A 41 -8.36 7.15 -20.69
N ASP A 42 -8.36 7.50 -21.98
CA ASP A 42 -7.72 6.72 -23.04
C ASP A 42 -6.21 6.94 -23.15
N LYS A 43 -5.65 7.86 -22.35
CA LYS A 43 -4.21 8.11 -22.32
C LYS A 43 -3.51 7.16 -21.35
N PHE A 44 -2.42 6.57 -21.81
CA PHE A 44 -1.48 5.85 -20.97
C PHE A 44 -0.62 6.83 -20.17
N SER A 45 -0.39 6.54 -18.89
CA SER A 45 0.43 7.33 -17.99
C SER A 45 1.51 6.46 -17.35
N VAL A 46 2.73 6.97 -17.32
CA VAL A 46 3.88 6.38 -16.63
C VAL A 46 4.38 7.36 -15.57
N LYS A 47 4.77 6.84 -14.41
CA LYS A 47 5.23 7.60 -13.26
C LYS A 47 6.51 6.98 -12.73
N LEU A 48 7.49 7.82 -12.46
CA LEU A 48 8.63 7.45 -11.62
C LEU A 48 8.30 7.86 -10.18
N LEU A 49 8.56 6.95 -9.24
CA LEU A 49 8.25 7.12 -7.83
C LEU A 49 9.57 7.15 -7.07
N VAL A 50 9.81 8.24 -6.34
CA VAL A 50 10.88 8.34 -5.34
C VAL A 50 10.20 8.38 -3.99
N LEU A 51 10.47 7.39 -3.14
CA LEU A 51 9.73 7.15 -1.91
C LEU A 51 10.69 7.04 -0.73
N ASN A 52 10.41 7.80 0.34
CA ASN A 52 11.04 7.62 1.64
C ASN A 52 10.02 7.05 2.64
N LYS A 53 9.53 5.84 2.32
CA LYS A 53 8.53 5.14 3.14
C LYS A 53 9.21 4.05 3.95
N PHE A 54 8.86 3.96 5.24
CA PHE A 54 9.30 2.90 6.13
C PHE A 54 8.15 2.48 7.06
N ASN A 55 8.18 1.24 7.53
CA ASN A 55 7.25 0.71 8.53
C ASN A 55 8.00 0.54 9.86
N ALA A 56 7.88 1.52 10.75
CA ALA A 56 8.39 1.42 12.11
C ALA A 56 7.29 0.94 13.06
N PHE A 57 7.65 0.14 14.05
CA PHE A 57 6.76 -0.28 15.13
C PHE A 57 7.43 -0.07 16.48
N GLN A 58 6.64 0.01 17.54
CA GLN A 58 7.13 0.23 18.89
C GLN A 58 6.47 -0.76 19.84
N LEU A 59 7.28 -1.34 20.71
CA LEU A 59 6.81 -2.10 21.86
C LEU A 59 6.84 -1.19 23.07
N THR A 60 5.74 -1.15 23.82
CA THR A 60 5.62 -0.34 25.03
C THR A 60 5.10 -1.21 26.16
N ASP A 61 5.86 -1.29 27.23
CA ASP A 61 5.39 -1.78 28.52
C ASP A 61 4.68 -0.65 29.25
N LYS A 62 3.37 -0.79 29.44
CA LYS A 62 2.56 0.24 30.11
C LYS A 62 2.76 0.31 31.62
N ASN A 63 3.21 -0.78 32.24
CA ASN A 63 3.40 -0.84 33.69
C ASN A 63 4.72 -0.18 34.10
N LEU A 64 5.78 -0.44 33.31
CA LEU A 64 7.11 0.12 33.55
C LEU A 64 7.37 1.44 32.80
N ASN A 65 6.45 1.83 31.90
CA ASN A 65 6.60 2.98 30.99
C ASN A 65 7.87 2.91 30.11
N ASN A 66 8.34 1.69 29.85
CA ASN A 66 9.50 1.41 29.01
C ASN A 66 9.05 1.15 27.58
N SER A 67 9.81 1.63 26.60
CA SER A 67 9.49 1.34 25.20
C SER A 67 10.72 1.21 24.32
N ILE A 68 10.57 0.42 23.27
CA ILE A 68 11.60 0.18 22.27
C ILE A 68 10.99 0.28 20.87
N ARG A 69 11.61 1.10 20.03
CA ARG A 69 11.18 1.35 18.66
C ARG A 69 12.08 0.61 17.69
N PHE A 70 11.47 -0.08 16.74
CA PHE A 70 12.15 -0.75 15.65
C PHE A 70 11.83 -0.08 14.33
N ARG A 71 12.85 0.10 13.49
CA ARG A 71 12.72 0.69 12.16
C ARG A 71 13.53 -0.10 11.14
N PRO A 72 13.04 -0.32 9.92
CA PRO A 72 13.86 -0.90 8.85
C PRO A 72 14.93 0.11 8.42
N ASP A 73 16.13 -0.37 8.14
CA ASP A 73 17.25 0.48 7.72
C ASP A 73 17.24 0.66 6.20
N LEU A 74 16.30 1.50 5.75
CA LEU A 74 16.09 1.77 4.33
C LEU A 74 16.66 3.13 3.94
N GLY A 75 17.34 3.14 2.81
CA GLY A 75 17.64 4.36 2.05
C GLY A 75 16.43 4.82 1.21
N VAL A 76 16.71 5.47 0.09
CA VAL A 76 15.67 5.91 -0.85
C VAL A 76 15.11 4.70 -1.61
N ASN A 77 13.79 4.59 -1.66
CA ASN A 77 13.11 3.57 -2.46
C ASN A 77 12.71 4.16 -3.81
N LEU A 78 12.82 3.35 -4.86
CA LEU A 78 12.40 3.73 -6.20
C LEU A 78 11.25 2.84 -6.66
N GLY A 79 10.39 3.39 -7.50
CA GLY A 79 9.30 2.65 -8.09
C GLY A 79 8.89 3.19 -9.43
N ILE A 80 8.09 2.37 -10.11
CA ILE A 80 7.42 2.71 -11.35
C ILE A 80 5.91 2.54 -11.15
N GLY A 81 5.17 3.51 -11.64
CA GLY A 81 3.72 3.46 -11.73
C GLY A 81 3.31 3.49 -13.19
N ILE A 82 2.33 2.66 -13.55
CA ILE A 82 1.63 2.78 -14.82
C ILE A 82 0.14 2.91 -14.56
N ALA A 83 -0.53 3.69 -15.39
CA ALA A 83 -1.97 3.82 -15.33
C ALA A 83 -2.57 3.87 -16.72
N TYR A 84 -3.67 3.15 -16.88
CA TYR A 84 -4.44 3.10 -18.11
C TYR A 84 -5.91 2.93 -17.80
N LYS A 85 -6.75 3.77 -18.40
CA LYS A 85 -8.19 3.80 -18.16
C LYS A 85 -8.52 3.86 -16.67
N TRP A 86 -9.04 2.77 -16.14
CA TRP A 86 -9.54 2.66 -14.78
C TRP A 86 -8.58 1.98 -13.82
N LEU A 87 -7.47 1.45 -14.33
CA LEU A 87 -6.52 0.65 -13.57
C LEU A 87 -5.19 1.40 -13.44
N ALA A 88 -4.62 1.37 -12.25
CA ALA A 88 -3.29 1.85 -11.96
C ALA A 88 -2.51 0.80 -11.16
N LEU A 89 -1.26 0.58 -11.56
CA LEU A 89 -0.34 -0.37 -10.95
C LEU A 89 0.90 0.38 -10.52
N ASN A 90 1.30 0.23 -9.26
CA ASN A 90 2.54 0.76 -8.74
C ASN A 90 3.38 -0.38 -8.19
N LEU A 91 4.64 -0.45 -8.61
CA LEU A 91 5.64 -1.34 -8.07
C LEU A 91 6.82 -0.51 -7.56
N SER A 92 7.28 -0.78 -6.34
CA SER A 92 8.44 -0.12 -5.77
C SER A 92 9.27 -1.07 -4.94
N ALA A 93 10.58 -0.83 -4.93
CA ALA A 93 11.56 -1.62 -4.22
C ALA A 93 12.69 -0.72 -3.72
N ASN A 94 13.44 -1.22 -2.74
CA ASN A 94 14.70 -0.60 -2.34
C ASN A 94 15.85 -1.17 -3.17
N PHE A 95 16.71 -0.30 -3.68
CA PHE A 95 17.86 -0.65 -4.52
C PHE A 95 19.22 -0.38 -3.87
N GLY A 96 19.28 -0.19 -2.55
CA GLY A 96 20.58 0.09 -1.93
C GLY A 96 21.01 1.57 -1.96
N LEU A 97 20.19 2.47 -2.50
CA LEU A 97 20.61 3.86 -2.74
C LEU A 97 20.57 4.68 -1.43
N GLY A 98 21.72 4.86 -0.79
CA GLY A 98 21.94 5.64 0.43
C GLY A 98 23.07 5.10 1.32
N GLU A 99 23.57 5.93 2.25
CA GLU A 99 24.82 5.66 2.99
C GLU A 99 24.75 4.63 4.14
N LYS A 100 23.57 4.13 4.52
CA LYS A 100 23.47 3.14 5.60
C LYS A 100 22.39 2.13 5.27
N GLN A 101 22.82 0.92 4.95
CA GLN A 101 21.97 -0.25 4.98
C GLN A 101 22.67 -1.31 5.81
N ILE A 102 21.97 -1.84 6.80
CA ILE A 102 22.19 -3.21 7.22
C ILE A 102 22.22 -4.06 5.95
N ASP A 103 23.26 -4.86 5.77
CA ASP A 103 23.49 -5.59 4.52
C ASP A 103 22.21 -6.25 4.01
N ASN A 104 21.84 -5.90 2.77
CA ASN A 104 20.76 -6.53 2.02
C ASN A 104 19.35 -6.27 2.62
N THR A 105 19.10 -5.19 3.37
CA THR A 105 17.73 -4.78 3.76
C THR A 105 16.79 -4.79 2.55
N ARG A 106 15.70 -5.57 2.61
CA ARG A 106 14.76 -5.70 1.49
C ARG A 106 13.46 -4.96 1.80
N TYR A 107 13.05 -4.13 0.85
CA TYR A 107 11.72 -3.55 0.77
C TYR A 107 11.10 -3.88 -0.59
N ARG A 108 9.86 -4.35 -0.55
CA ARG A 108 9.03 -4.59 -1.74
C ARG A 108 7.63 -4.09 -1.48
N ASP A 109 7.09 -3.33 -2.41
CA ASP A 109 5.77 -2.73 -2.29
C ASP A 109 5.07 -2.77 -3.63
N PHE A 110 3.93 -3.43 -3.63
CA PHE A 110 3.08 -3.61 -4.79
C PHE A 110 1.68 -3.10 -4.47
N GLN A 111 1.15 -2.27 -5.35
CA GLN A 111 -0.17 -1.68 -5.21
C GLN A 111 -0.93 -1.72 -6.52
N VAL A 112 -2.16 -2.23 -6.44
CA VAL A 112 -3.13 -2.19 -7.54
C VAL A 112 -4.27 -1.29 -7.11
N LYS A 113 -4.66 -0.36 -7.98
CA LYS A 113 -5.75 0.57 -7.74
C LYS A 113 -6.70 0.55 -8.93
N ALA A 114 -7.97 0.34 -8.67
CA ALA A 114 -9.05 0.40 -9.65
C ALA A 114 -9.98 1.57 -9.31
N PHE A 115 -10.40 2.30 -10.33
CA PHE A 115 -11.18 3.51 -10.20
C PHE A 115 -12.42 3.48 -11.10
N SER A 116 -13.57 3.82 -10.54
CA SER A 116 -14.75 4.30 -11.24
C SER A 116 -14.86 5.82 -11.09
N SER A 117 -15.85 6.45 -11.73
CA SER A 117 -16.27 7.82 -11.42
C SER A 117 -16.60 7.99 -9.93
N ASN A 118 -17.19 6.98 -9.29
CA ASN A 118 -17.71 7.07 -7.91
C ASN A 118 -17.10 6.09 -6.90
N LYS A 119 -16.22 5.19 -7.34
CA LYS A 119 -15.65 4.12 -6.50
C LYS A 119 -14.15 4.04 -6.68
N TYR A 120 -13.46 3.67 -5.61
CA TYR A 120 -12.05 3.37 -5.59
C TYR A 120 -11.83 2.08 -4.83
N LEU A 121 -11.06 1.17 -5.42
CA LEU A 121 -10.60 -0.06 -4.81
C LEU A 121 -9.09 -0.09 -4.87
N ARG A 122 -8.42 -0.40 -3.75
CA ARG A 122 -6.98 -0.62 -3.70
C ARG A 122 -6.66 -1.93 -3.02
N ALA A 123 -5.79 -2.71 -3.63
CA ALA A 123 -5.05 -3.79 -2.98
C ALA A 123 -3.59 -3.35 -2.79
N LYS A 124 -3.00 -3.69 -1.64
CA LYS A 124 -1.58 -3.44 -1.33
C LYS A 124 -0.93 -4.69 -0.73
N TYR A 125 0.31 -4.93 -1.12
CA TYR A 125 1.24 -5.85 -0.49
C TYR A 125 2.53 -5.09 -0.17
N GLN A 126 3.02 -5.20 1.05
CA GLN A 126 4.25 -4.57 1.49
C GLN A 126 5.06 -5.57 2.32
N TYR A 127 6.35 -5.66 2.02
CA TYR A 127 7.30 -6.50 2.72
C TYR A 127 8.50 -5.67 3.17
N TYR A 128 8.89 -5.85 4.42
CA TYR A 128 10.11 -5.30 4.99
C TYR A 128 10.88 -6.41 5.70
N SER A 129 12.21 -6.30 5.68
CA SER A 129 13.12 -7.19 6.41
C SER A 129 14.27 -6.39 6.99
N ARG A 130 14.96 -6.95 7.98
CA ARG A 130 16.18 -6.39 8.57
C ARG A 130 15.94 -5.04 9.23
N TYR A 131 15.43 -5.10 10.44
CA TYR A 131 15.17 -3.95 11.29
C TYR A 131 16.41 -3.57 12.10
N LYS A 132 16.36 -2.40 12.72
CA LYS A 132 17.22 -2.02 13.83
C LYS A 132 16.42 -1.43 14.96
N ILE A 133 17.00 -1.48 16.15
CA ILE A 133 16.56 -0.68 17.29
C ILE A 133 16.90 0.77 16.98
N ASP A 134 15.86 1.59 16.91
CA ASP A 134 15.94 3.00 16.54
C ASP A 134 15.99 3.90 17.78
N ASN A 135 15.20 3.56 18.80
CA ASN A 135 15.15 4.29 20.05
C ASN A 135 14.73 3.39 21.21
N ILE A 136 15.25 3.68 22.40
CA ILE A 136 14.87 3.07 23.68
C ILE A 136 14.49 4.19 24.63
N HIS A 137 13.42 4.00 25.39
CA HIS A 137 12.93 4.94 26.37
C HIS A 137 12.62 4.24 27.69
N GLY A 138 13.00 4.88 28.80
CA GLY A 138 12.71 4.44 30.16
C GLY A 138 13.82 3.67 30.85
N PHE A 139 14.86 3.29 30.11
CA PHE A 139 16.09 2.69 30.66
C PHE A 139 17.28 2.93 29.72
N ASP A 140 18.48 2.91 30.28
CA ASP A 140 19.73 2.95 29.53
C ASP A 140 20.27 1.53 29.39
N LEU A 141 20.59 1.15 28.15
CA LEU A 141 21.23 -0.12 27.85
C LEU A 141 22.34 0.12 26.84
N ASP A 142 23.57 -0.24 27.22
CA ASP A 142 24.72 -0.17 26.32
C ASP A 142 24.69 -1.38 25.37
N ILE A 143 24.01 -1.20 24.24
CA ILE A 143 23.85 -2.23 23.22
C ILE A 143 24.89 -1.98 22.13
N THR A 144 25.68 -3.02 21.83
CA THR A 144 26.61 -2.98 20.70
C THR A 144 25.88 -2.68 19.39
N GLU A 145 26.55 -2.01 18.45
CA GLU A 145 25.96 -1.68 17.15
C GLU A 145 25.49 -2.93 16.36
N GLU A 146 26.07 -4.11 16.61
CA GLU A 146 25.60 -5.34 15.99
C GLU A 146 24.32 -5.86 16.66
N ASN A 147 24.20 -5.81 17.99
CA ASN A 147 22.98 -6.21 18.70
C ASN A 147 21.80 -5.26 18.42
N LYS A 148 22.08 -4.00 18.04
CA LYS A 148 21.04 -3.08 17.53
C LYS A 148 20.44 -3.55 16.20
N LYS A 149 21.15 -4.35 15.40
CA LYS A 149 20.66 -4.85 14.11
C LYS A 149 19.81 -6.10 14.32
N ARG A 150 18.51 -5.94 14.12
CA ARG A 150 17.53 -7.02 14.14
C ARG A 150 17.29 -7.57 12.74
N LYS A 151 18.32 -8.24 12.21
CA LYS A 151 18.31 -8.86 10.87
C LYS A 151 17.27 -9.97 10.73
N ASP A 152 16.84 -10.53 11.85
CA ASP A 152 15.85 -11.60 12.00
C ASP A 152 14.41 -11.12 11.74
N ILE A 153 14.11 -9.84 12.02
CA ILE A 153 12.75 -9.30 11.93
C ILE A 153 12.32 -9.09 10.48
N ARG A 154 11.12 -9.57 10.17
CA ARG A 154 10.42 -9.48 8.90
C ARG A 154 8.98 -9.03 9.14
N THR A 155 8.46 -8.20 8.25
CA THR A 155 7.05 -7.80 8.32
C THR A 155 6.40 -7.87 6.94
N ILE A 156 5.15 -8.35 6.94
CA ILE A 156 4.28 -8.39 5.77
C ILE A 156 3.02 -7.62 6.09
N GLN A 157 2.63 -6.71 5.21
CA GLN A 157 1.34 -6.03 5.27
C GLN A 157 0.55 -6.28 4.00
N LEU A 158 -0.63 -6.86 4.17
CA LEU A 158 -1.66 -6.97 3.13
C LEU A 158 -2.77 -5.98 3.43
N GLY A 159 -3.39 -5.42 2.40
CA GLY A 159 -4.52 -4.54 2.62
C GLY A 159 -5.42 -4.35 1.41
N ILE A 160 -6.71 -4.30 1.68
CA ILE A 160 -7.74 -3.93 0.71
C ILE A 160 -8.46 -2.71 1.24
N GLN A 161 -8.72 -1.72 0.38
CA GLN A 161 -9.50 -0.53 0.73
C GLN A 161 -10.53 -0.26 -0.37
N TYR A 162 -11.77 -0.03 0.05
CA TYR A 162 -12.86 0.47 -0.77
C TYR A 162 -13.24 1.88 -0.33
N LEU A 163 -13.57 2.73 -1.29
CA LEU A 163 -14.05 4.10 -1.07
C LEU A 163 -15.14 4.42 -2.09
N HIS A 164 -16.21 5.06 -1.65
CA HIS A 164 -17.28 5.59 -2.48
C HIS A 164 -17.41 7.10 -2.28
N VAL A 165 -17.56 7.84 -3.38
CA VAL A 165 -17.84 9.29 -3.35
C VAL A 165 -19.24 9.56 -3.89
N PHE A 166 -20.00 10.37 -3.17
CA PHE A 166 -21.41 10.62 -3.49
C PHE A 166 -21.60 11.67 -4.61
N ASN A 167 -20.78 12.72 -4.65
CA ASN A 167 -20.86 13.79 -5.65
C ASN A 167 -19.95 13.54 -6.88
N TYR A 168 -19.93 12.31 -7.37
CA TYR A 168 -19.05 11.88 -8.47
C TYR A 168 -19.28 12.60 -9.80
N ARG A 169 -20.44 13.25 -9.97
CA ARG A 169 -20.75 14.01 -11.20
C ARG A 169 -19.91 15.28 -11.31
N LYS A 170 -19.65 15.96 -10.20
CA LYS A 170 -18.89 17.21 -10.15
C LYS A 170 -17.48 17.04 -9.58
N PHE A 171 -17.27 16.03 -8.73
CA PHE A 171 -15.98 15.74 -8.10
C PHE A 171 -15.30 14.53 -8.77
N SER A 172 -14.08 14.73 -9.27
CA SER A 172 -13.26 13.65 -9.81
C SER A 172 -12.48 12.94 -8.70
N LEU A 173 -12.80 11.66 -8.49
CA LEU A 173 -12.01 10.79 -7.62
C LEU A 173 -10.68 10.40 -8.26
N ARG A 174 -10.58 10.38 -9.59
CA ARG A 174 -9.37 9.91 -10.31
C ARG A 174 -8.28 10.98 -10.41
N ALA A 175 -8.66 12.25 -10.47
CA ALA A 175 -7.74 13.37 -10.69
C ALA A 175 -6.47 13.34 -9.81
N PRO A 176 -6.57 13.18 -8.47
CA PRO A 176 -5.37 13.18 -7.62
C PRO A 176 -4.51 11.91 -7.74
N PHE A 177 -5.04 10.79 -8.24
CA PHE A 177 -4.35 9.50 -8.18
C PHE A 177 -3.81 9.03 -9.53
N VAL A 178 -4.59 9.19 -10.60
CA VAL A 178 -4.33 8.55 -11.89
C VAL A 178 -3.81 9.57 -12.92
N GLN A 179 -3.96 10.88 -12.66
CA GLN A 179 -3.58 11.97 -13.58
C GLN A 179 -4.23 11.87 -14.97
N ASN A 180 -5.29 11.07 -15.11
CA ASN A 180 -6.05 10.90 -16.34
C ASN A 180 -7.45 11.54 -16.29
N GLU A 181 -7.73 12.28 -15.23
CA GLU A 181 -8.86 13.21 -15.14
C GLU A 181 -8.31 14.53 -14.59
N LEU A 182 -8.84 15.64 -15.10
CA LEU A 182 -8.52 16.96 -14.61
C LEU A 182 -9.79 17.60 -14.04
N GLN A 183 -9.73 17.98 -12.78
CA GLN A 183 -10.75 18.83 -12.17
C GLN A 183 -10.56 20.26 -12.70
N ARG A 184 -11.58 20.82 -13.35
CA ARG A 184 -11.58 22.17 -13.95
C ARG A 184 -12.18 23.23 -13.02
N ARG A 185 -13.05 22.81 -12.09
CA ARG A 185 -13.74 23.70 -11.14
C ARG A 185 -13.71 23.10 -9.76
N SER A 186 -13.57 23.93 -8.73
CA SER A 186 -13.64 23.49 -7.33
C SER A 186 -14.93 22.70 -7.09
N ALA A 187 -14.78 21.50 -6.55
CA ALA A 187 -15.90 20.64 -6.17
C ALA A 187 -15.49 19.82 -4.95
N GLY A 188 -16.48 19.42 -4.16
CA GLY A 188 -16.28 18.50 -3.07
C GLY A 188 -17.36 17.45 -2.98
N SER A 189 -17.09 16.42 -2.20
CA SER A 189 -17.95 15.27 -2.04
C SER A 189 -17.80 14.72 -0.63
N LEU A 190 -18.91 14.29 -0.04
CA LEU A 190 -18.83 13.31 1.02
C LEU A 190 -18.26 12.00 0.46
N PHE A 191 -17.60 11.24 1.31
CA PHE A 191 -17.13 9.90 0.99
C PHE A 191 -17.37 8.96 2.16
N ALA A 192 -17.57 7.69 1.84
CA ALA A 192 -17.60 6.59 2.80
C ALA A 192 -16.70 5.47 2.30
N GLY A 193 -16.01 4.78 3.19
CA GLY A 193 -15.08 3.73 2.79
C GLY A 193 -14.85 2.69 3.88
N LEU A 194 -14.40 1.53 3.44
CA LEU A 194 -14.03 0.41 4.30
C LEU A 194 -12.62 -0.03 3.96
N GLY A 195 -11.89 -0.53 4.95
CA GLY A 195 -10.55 -1.06 4.76
C GLY A 195 -10.30 -2.26 5.64
N PHE A 196 -9.64 -3.26 5.08
CA PHE A 196 -9.17 -4.42 5.79
C PHE A 196 -7.67 -4.55 5.61
N HIS A 197 -6.96 -4.74 6.73
CA HIS A 197 -5.50 -4.85 6.75
C HIS A 197 -5.09 -6.05 7.58
N LEU A 198 -4.16 -6.82 7.04
CA LEU A 198 -3.44 -7.86 7.77
C LEU A 198 -2.00 -7.39 7.92
N TYR A 199 -1.48 -7.45 9.12
CA TYR A 199 -0.08 -7.19 9.43
C TYR A 199 0.47 -8.41 10.15
N ASN A 200 1.54 -8.96 9.59
CA ASN A 200 2.32 -10.03 10.19
C ASN A 200 3.71 -9.49 10.46
N LEU A 201 4.19 -9.75 11.67
CA LEU A 201 5.58 -9.61 12.06
C LEU A 201 6.06 -10.99 12.49
N ASP A 202 7.24 -11.35 12.01
CA ASP A 202 7.94 -12.58 12.33
C ASP A 202 9.40 -12.27 12.59
N ALA A 203 9.96 -12.92 13.59
CA ALA A 203 11.35 -12.80 13.99
C ALA A 203 11.86 -14.17 14.44
N ASP A 204 13.12 -14.48 14.14
CA ASP A 204 13.73 -15.75 14.58
C ASP A 204 13.99 -15.75 16.09
N SER A 205 14.07 -14.57 16.72
CA SER A 205 14.27 -14.38 18.16
C SER A 205 13.21 -13.47 18.78
N SER A 206 13.04 -13.54 20.11
CA SER A 206 12.14 -12.65 20.84
C SER A 206 12.42 -11.18 20.50
N LEU A 207 11.37 -10.36 20.36
CA LEU A 207 11.55 -8.94 20.13
C LEU A 207 12.26 -8.24 21.31
N ILE A 208 12.04 -8.73 22.52
CA ILE A 208 12.83 -8.37 23.70
C ILE A 208 14.00 -9.34 23.82
N THR A 209 15.24 -8.85 23.67
CA THR A 209 16.45 -9.67 23.80
C THR A 209 16.77 -9.93 25.27
N LYS A 210 17.61 -10.94 25.55
CA LYS A 210 18.02 -11.30 26.92
C LYS A 210 18.53 -10.12 27.75
N GLU A 211 19.24 -9.21 27.11
CA GLU A 211 19.80 -7.99 27.72
C GLU A 211 18.71 -7.02 28.19
N MET A 212 17.52 -7.09 27.61
CA MET A 212 16.38 -6.20 27.88
C MET A 212 15.33 -6.83 28.81
N GLU A 213 15.41 -8.13 29.09
CA GLU A 213 14.45 -8.84 29.94
C GLU A 213 14.21 -8.17 31.31
N PRO A 214 15.22 -7.60 32.01
CA PRO A 214 14.98 -6.93 33.29
C PRO A 214 14.07 -5.68 33.20
N TYR A 215 13.92 -5.11 32.01
CA TYR A 215 13.22 -3.84 31.79
C TYR A 215 11.83 -3.99 31.17
N PHE A 216 11.41 -5.22 30.85
CA PHE A 216 10.11 -5.49 30.23
C PHE A 216 9.40 -6.64 30.93
N ASN A 217 8.07 -6.59 30.91
CA ASN A 217 7.25 -7.71 31.35
C ASN A 217 7.43 -8.92 30.42
N SER A 218 7.53 -10.12 31.00
CA SER A 218 7.72 -11.38 30.26
C SER A 218 6.61 -11.71 29.26
N THR A 219 5.42 -11.11 29.41
CA THR A 219 4.32 -11.22 28.43
C THR A 219 4.64 -10.57 27.08
N LEU A 220 5.66 -9.71 27.01
CA LEU A 220 6.10 -9.04 25.77
C LEU A 220 7.17 -9.83 24.99
N TYR A 221 7.54 -11.04 25.45
CA TYR A 221 8.61 -11.85 24.84
C TYR A 221 8.10 -12.69 23.66
N TYR A 222 7.43 -12.04 22.71
CA TYR A 222 6.96 -12.70 21.49
C TYR A 222 7.90 -12.42 20.32
N SER A 223 8.04 -13.42 19.45
CA SER A 223 8.76 -13.33 18.18
C SER A 223 7.82 -13.16 16.98
N GLN A 224 6.52 -13.43 17.16
CA GLN A 224 5.50 -13.33 16.13
C GLN A 224 4.32 -12.48 16.57
N LEU A 225 3.79 -11.69 15.65
CA LEU A 225 2.60 -10.87 15.87
C LEU A 225 1.74 -10.86 14.61
N TYR A 226 0.46 -11.19 14.78
CA TYR A 226 -0.55 -11.12 13.72
C TYR A 226 -1.63 -10.11 14.13
N VAL A 227 -1.85 -9.11 13.30
CA VAL A 227 -2.85 -8.07 13.53
C VAL A 227 -3.78 -8.02 12.32
N ALA A 228 -5.07 -8.20 12.58
CA ALA A 228 -6.13 -7.91 11.62
C ALA A 228 -6.80 -6.60 12.02
N THR A 229 -6.97 -5.69 11.06
CA THR A 229 -7.62 -4.39 11.29
C THR A 229 -8.74 -4.21 10.29
N LEU A 230 -9.94 -3.99 10.81
CA LEU A 230 -11.08 -3.49 10.04
C LEU A 230 -11.22 -1.99 10.30
N SER A 231 -11.47 -1.22 9.25
CA SER A 231 -11.62 0.24 9.33
C SER A 231 -12.84 0.68 8.54
N ALA A 232 -13.55 1.66 9.06
CA ALA A 232 -14.60 2.39 8.37
C ALA A 232 -14.27 3.88 8.41
N ASN A 233 -14.47 4.56 7.29
CA ASN A 233 -14.11 5.97 7.13
C ASN A 233 -15.32 6.71 6.55
N LEU A 234 -15.60 7.90 7.09
CA LEU A 234 -16.56 8.85 6.55
C LEU A 234 -15.91 10.23 6.58
N GLY A 235 -16.10 11.02 5.54
CA GLY A 235 -15.52 12.36 5.51
C GLY A 235 -15.97 13.18 4.32
N TYR A 236 -15.35 14.35 4.19
CA TYR A 236 -15.55 15.25 3.07
C TYR A 236 -14.21 15.52 2.39
N ILE A 237 -14.18 15.44 1.06
CA ILE A 237 -13.02 15.78 0.24
C ILE A 237 -13.40 16.92 -0.69
N CYS A 238 -12.50 17.88 -0.90
CA CYS A 238 -12.70 18.95 -1.86
C CYS A 238 -11.43 19.26 -2.64
N THR A 239 -11.65 19.84 -3.81
CA THR A 239 -10.63 20.43 -4.67
C THR A 239 -10.85 21.93 -4.67
N ARG A 240 -9.77 22.70 -4.51
CA ARG A 240 -9.78 24.16 -4.58
C ARG A 240 -8.82 24.59 -5.68
N LEU A 241 -9.37 25.22 -6.71
CA LEU A 241 -8.68 25.80 -7.87
C LEU A 241 -8.75 27.32 -7.80
#